data_AF-A0A1S3JNM1-F1
#
_entry.id   AF-A0A1S3JNM1-F1
#
_cell.length_a   1.000
_cell.length_b   1.000
_cell.length_c   1.000
_cell.angle_alpha   90.00
_cell.angle_beta   90.00
_cell.angle_gamma   90.00
#
_symmetry.space_group_name_H-M   'P 1'
#
loop_
_entity.id
_entity.type
_entity.pdbx_description
1 polymer ?
#
loop_
_entity_poly.entity_id
_entity_poly.type
_entity_poly.pdbx_seq_one_letter_code
_entity_poly.pdbx_strand_id
1 'polypeptide(L)'
;MNLDLLAAISKYPDLDTRNWYGGKLAHYINGLVATCQDPSDFYGHDLLTMLQGHMDGFPKHYFNHNFAYSWAVLALCNAGLTVQEKYIQQLTKSPGNYTFGIDEAAMTVIALSCVRNQTDVKSAISAGVQFILDNKKPDGSFGNEYSTGLAVQALYADDKESRLDIKKDALLYLVSLQGEDGSYDSVAAANQVFPALNQKSYADIGDITSCQVVTTTPAPTTPPTSFFTFTIIVIATLEPHNVSDTFNVTVPDGSSLLDAMVILRNTDPNFTYVQDVHTFTSGCIDS
;
A
#
# COMPACT_ATOMS: atom_id res chain seq x y z
N MET A 1 -14.57 2.30 4.15
CA MET A 1 -13.66 3.41 4.52
C MET A 1 -14.28 4.27 5.62
N ASN A 2 -15.27 5.12 5.35
CA ASN A 2 -15.78 6.10 6.33
C ASN A 2 -16.23 5.49 7.67
N LEU A 3 -16.99 4.38 7.65
CA LEU A 3 -17.48 3.74 8.88
C LEU A 3 -16.33 3.18 9.75
N ASP A 4 -15.29 2.62 9.13
CA ASP A 4 -14.13 2.07 9.85
C ASP A 4 -13.33 3.19 10.54
N LEU A 5 -13.08 4.30 9.81
CA LEU A 5 -12.39 5.46 10.38
C LEU A 5 -13.20 6.13 11.49
N LEU A 6 -14.51 6.33 11.32
CA LEU A 6 -15.36 6.91 12.37
C LEU A 6 -15.45 6.01 13.62
N ALA A 7 -15.55 4.69 13.44
CA ALA A 7 -15.53 3.75 14.56
C ALA A 7 -14.20 3.80 15.31
N ALA A 8 -13.08 3.96 14.59
CA ALA A 8 -11.76 4.12 15.20
C ALA A 8 -11.63 5.43 15.97
N ILE A 9 -12.02 6.57 15.38
CA ILE A 9 -11.98 7.88 16.04
C ILE A 9 -12.84 7.90 17.29
N SER A 10 -14.04 7.31 17.24
CA SER A 10 -14.93 7.20 18.40
C SER A 10 -14.29 6.46 19.58
N LYS A 11 -13.37 5.52 19.31
CA LYS A 11 -12.68 4.73 20.33
C LYS A 11 -11.32 5.34 20.72
N TYR A 12 -10.65 5.98 19.75
CA TYR A 12 -9.31 6.54 19.86
C TYR A 12 -9.31 7.93 19.20
N PRO A 13 -9.63 9.01 19.95
CA PRO A 13 -9.85 10.33 19.38
C PRO A 13 -8.68 10.88 18.56
N ASP A 14 -7.45 10.60 18.98
CA ASP A 14 -6.22 11.03 18.29
C ASP A 14 -5.66 9.95 17.35
N LEU A 15 -6.32 8.79 17.23
CA LEU A 15 -5.84 7.64 16.46
C LEU A 15 -4.42 7.17 16.85
N ASP A 16 -3.95 7.51 18.06
CA ASP A 16 -2.64 7.14 18.59
C ASP A 16 -2.58 5.68 19.05
N THR A 17 -2.64 4.78 18.08
CA THR A 17 -2.57 3.34 18.29
C THR A 17 -1.66 2.72 17.23
N ARG A 18 -1.11 1.53 17.52
CA ARG A 18 -0.26 0.80 16.57
C ARG A 18 -0.89 0.66 15.18
N ASN A 19 -2.20 0.47 15.12
CA ASN A 19 -2.91 0.22 13.87
C ASN A 19 -3.23 1.49 13.07
N TRP A 20 -3.46 2.62 13.73
CA TRP A 20 -3.97 3.83 13.06
C TRP A 20 -2.94 4.95 12.90
N TYR A 21 -1.81 4.86 13.60
CA TYR A 21 -0.81 5.92 13.61
C TYR A 21 -0.09 6.07 12.26
N GLY A 22 0.10 7.32 11.84
CA GLY A 22 0.91 7.68 10.67
C GLY A 22 0.41 7.11 9.34
N GLY A 23 1.07 6.05 8.85
CA GLY A 23 0.92 5.54 7.48
C GLY A 23 -0.52 5.13 7.12
N LYS A 24 -1.21 4.40 8.01
CA LYS A 24 -2.60 4.01 7.75
C LYS A 24 -3.53 5.23 7.66
N LEU A 25 -3.40 6.18 8.58
CA LEU A 25 -4.16 7.44 8.52
C LEU A 25 -3.89 8.18 7.21
N ALA A 26 -2.64 8.20 6.74
CA ALA A 26 -2.27 8.81 5.47
C ALA A 26 -2.92 8.12 4.25
N HIS A 27 -3.06 6.79 4.25
CA HIS A 27 -3.85 6.08 3.22
C HIS A 27 -5.31 6.51 3.22
N TYR A 28 -5.91 6.62 4.41
CA TYR A 28 -7.30 7.07 4.56
C TYR A 28 -7.49 8.50 4.05
N ILE A 29 -6.58 9.42 4.37
CA ILE A 29 -6.61 10.80 3.86
C ILE A 29 -6.52 10.83 2.33
N ASN A 30 -5.58 10.09 1.73
CA ASN A 30 -5.49 9.98 0.26
C ASN A 30 -6.78 9.40 -0.35
N GLY A 31 -7.39 8.40 0.30
CA GLY A 31 -8.68 7.85 -0.13
C GLY A 31 -9.83 8.85 -0.05
N LEU A 32 -9.86 9.71 0.98
CA LEU A 32 -10.83 10.80 1.09
C LEU A 32 -10.64 11.81 -0.03
N VAL A 33 -9.41 12.28 -0.27
CA VAL A 33 -9.10 13.20 -1.37
C VAL A 33 -9.49 12.59 -2.73
N ALA A 34 -9.13 11.33 -2.97
CA ALA A 34 -9.46 10.62 -4.20
C ALA A 34 -10.97 10.43 -4.42
N THR A 35 -11.77 10.54 -3.35
CA THR A 35 -13.24 10.48 -3.39
C THR A 35 -13.90 11.84 -3.18
N CYS A 36 -13.15 12.94 -3.35
CA CYS A 36 -13.62 14.32 -3.24
C CYS A 36 -14.22 14.65 -1.87
N GLN A 37 -13.72 14.02 -0.81
CA GLN A 37 -14.06 14.33 0.58
C GLN A 37 -12.97 15.20 1.19
N ASP A 38 -13.36 16.17 2.01
CA ASP A 38 -12.44 17.06 2.72
C ASP A 38 -11.88 16.36 3.98
N PRO A 39 -10.58 16.02 4.03
CA PRO A 39 -9.98 15.42 5.21
C PRO A 39 -9.74 16.40 6.37
N SER A 40 -9.82 17.72 6.13
CA SER A 40 -9.69 18.74 7.18
C SER A 40 -10.97 18.95 7.99
N ASP A 41 -12.12 18.51 7.44
CA ASP A 41 -13.42 18.47 8.12
C ASP A 41 -14.12 17.13 7.87
N PHE A 42 -13.42 16.03 8.20
CA PHE A 42 -14.01 14.70 8.12
C PHE A 42 -14.99 14.49 9.28
N TYR A 43 -16.28 14.80 9.06
CA TYR A 43 -17.34 14.72 10.08
C TYR A 43 -17.00 15.50 11.37
N GLY A 44 -16.39 16.69 11.25
CA GLY A 44 -15.95 17.48 12.40
C GLY A 44 -14.59 17.07 12.97
N HIS A 45 -13.86 16.17 12.31
CA HIS A 45 -12.50 15.76 12.68
C HIS A 45 -11.49 16.25 11.64
N ASP A 46 -10.50 17.01 12.10
CA ASP A 46 -9.36 17.43 11.28
C ASP A 46 -8.29 16.33 11.26
N LEU A 47 -8.34 15.48 10.23
CA LEU A 47 -7.39 14.39 10.06
C LEU A 47 -6.00 14.88 9.66
N LEU A 48 -5.89 16.08 9.07
CA LEU A 48 -4.63 16.64 8.62
C LEU A 48 -3.79 17.10 9.81
N THR A 49 -4.40 17.80 10.76
CA THR A 49 -3.77 18.15 12.04
C THR A 49 -3.38 16.90 12.83
N MET A 50 -4.24 15.89 12.84
CA MET A 50 -3.96 14.61 13.50
C MET A 50 -2.76 13.88 12.87
N LEU A 51 -2.69 13.85 11.53
CA LEU A 51 -1.55 13.28 10.80
C LEU A 51 -0.25 14.08 11.06
N GLN A 52 -0.31 15.41 11.08
CA GLN A 52 0.86 16.24 11.43
C GLN A 52 1.35 15.94 12.85
N GLY A 53 0.45 15.77 13.82
CA GLY A 53 0.79 15.30 15.16
C GLY A 53 1.48 13.93 15.15
N HIS A 54 1.02 13.01 14.29
CA HIS A 54 1.69 11.72 14.11
C HIS A 54 3.10 11.86 13.53
N MET A 55 3.28 12.76 12.56
CA MET A 55 4.56 13.05 11.93
C MET A 55 5.57 13.68 12.90
N ASP A 56 5.10 14.49 13.84
CA ASP A 56 5.93 15.07 14.90
C ASP A 56 6.44 14.04 15.91
N GLY A 57 5.69 12.96 16.11
CA GLY A 57 6.13 11.83 16.94
C GLY A 57 6.97 10.78 16.20
N PHE A 58 7.33 10.98 14.92
CA PHE A 58 8.13 10.00 14.19
C PHE A 58 9.57 9.88 14.75
N PRO A 59 10.11 8.65 14.91
CA PRO A 59 9.48 7.35 14.66
C PRO A 59 8.64 6.84 15.86
N LYS A 60 7.46 6.28 15.60
CA LYS A 60 6.59 5.68 16.63
C LYS A 60 5.70 4.56 16.07
N HIS A 61 5.45 3.53 16.87
CA HIS A 61 4.74 2.31 16.45
C HIS A 61 5.33 1.74 15.14
N TYR A 62 4.49 1.37 14.17
CA TYR A 62 4.89 0.96 12.82
C TYR A 62 5.17 2.15 11.88
N PHE A 63 4.96 3.39 12.34
CA PHE A 63 5.35 4.58 11.61
C PHE A 63 6.79 4.96 11.97
N ASN A 64 7.72 4.13 11.51
CA ASN A 64 9.14 4.22 11.87
C ASN A 64 10.08 4.04 10.66
N HIS A 65 9.55 4.07 9.44
CA HIS A 65 10.31 3.95 8.21
C HIS A 65 9.80 4.92 7.12
N ASN A 66 10.68 5.28 6.18
CA ASN A 66 10.36 6.30 5.18
C ASN A 66 9.29 5.86 4.17
N PHE A 67 9.09 4.56 3.93
CA PHE A 67 7.95 4.13 3.09
C PHE A 67 6.61 4.62 3.66
N ALA A 68 6.37 4.42 4.97
CA ALA A 68 5.16 4.92 5.63
C ALA A 68 5.19 6.44 5.76
N TYR A 69 6.35 7.04 6.03
CA TYR A 69 6.50 8.50 6.13
C TYR A 69 6.18 9.22 4.82
N SER A 70 6.58 8.65 3.68
CA SER A 70 6.29 9.17 2.35
C SER A 70 4.79 9.22 2.07
N TRP A 71 4.02 8.23 2.55
CA TRP A 71 2.55 8.31 2.49
C TRP A 71 2.00 9.52 3.23
N ALA A 72 2.55 9.87 4.39
CA ALA A 72 2.11 11.02 5.18
C ALA A 72 2.42 12.36 4.50
N VAL A 73 3.64 12.54 3.96
CA VAL A 73 4.00 13.71 3.16
C VAL A 73 3.09 13.84 1.93
N LEU A 74 2.86 12.73 1.24
CA LEU A 74 1.98 12.67 0.07
C LEU A 74 0.53 13.04 0.42
N ALA A 75 0.01 12.52 1.53
CA ALA A 75 -1.34 12.81 2.00
C ALA A 75 -1.56 14.31 2.26
N LEU A 76 -0.62 14.97 2.94
CA LEU A 76 -0.69 16.42 3.17
C LEU A 76 -0.64 17.20 1.85
N CYS A 77 0.25 16.82 0.93
CA CYS A 77 0.36 17.48 -0.36
C CYS A 77 -0.90 17.31 -1.22
N ASN A 78 -1.43 16.09 -1.32
CA ASN A 78 -2.66 15.79 -2.06
C ASN A 78 -3.90 16.49 -1.47
N ALA A 79 -3.92 16.72 -0.15
CA ALA A 79 -4.97 17.52 0.49
C ALA A 79 -4.86 19.04 0.22
N GLY A 80 -3.88 19.47 -0.58
CA GLY A 80 -3.69 20.88 -0.94
C GLY A 80 -2.95 21.70 0.11
N LEU A 81 -2.35 21.08 1.13
CA LEU A 81 -1.60 21.79 2.16
C LEU A 81 -0.18 22.11 1.69
N THR A 82 0.33 23.26 2.11
CA THR A 82 1.78 23.50 2.10
C THR A 82 2.41 22.62 3.16
N VAL A 83 3.26 21.68 2.74
CA VAL A 83 3.90 20.72 3.62
C VAL A 83 5.05 21.42 4.35
N GLN A 84 5.12 21.26 5.67
CA GLN A 84 6.17 21.89 6.46
C GLN A 84 7.54 21.33 6.05
N GLU A 85 8.53 22.22 5.89
CA GLU A 85 9.87 21.88 5.43
C GLU A 85 10.53 20.76 6.27
N LYS A 86 10.30 20.72 7.59
CA LYS A 86 10.82 19.65 8.47
C LYS A 86 10.37 18.25 8.05
N TYR A 87 9.16 18.12 7.50
CA TYR A 87 8.63 16.85 7.02
C TYR A 87 9.26 16.46 5.68
N ILE A 88 9.49 17.43 4.80
CA ILE A 88 10.17 17.17 3.51
C ILE A 88 11.63 16.77 3.76
N GLN A 89 12.30 17.42 4.71
CA GLN A 89 13.69 17.14 5.09
C GLN A 89 13.91 15.70 5.59
N GLN A 90 12.91 15.09 6.22
CA GLN A 90 12.98 13.69 6.63
C GLN A 90 13.23 12.76 5.42
N LEU A 91 12.60 13.03 4.27
CA LEU A 91 12.74 12.25 3.05
C LEU A 91 13.99 12.61 2.24
N THR A 92 14.57 13.80 2.43
CA THR A 92 15.76 14.26 1.70
C THR A 92 17.06 14.12 2.51
N LYS A 93 17.00 13.64 3.76
CA LYS A 93 18.16 13.50 4.65
C LYS A 93 19.22 12.51 4.16
N SER A 94 18.82 11.44 3.47
CA SER A 94 19.74 10.40 2.99
C SER A 94 19.31 9.87 1.62
N PRO A 95 19.37 10.70 0.56
CA PRO A 95 18.93 10.30 -0.77
C PRO A 95 19.71 9.09 -1.29
N GLY A 96 19.00 8.14 -1.91
CA GLY A 96 19.61 6.92 -2.45
C GLY A 96 19.80 5.80 -1.43
N ASN A 97 19.55 6.04 -0.14
CA ASN A 97 19.60 5.01 0.90
C ASN A 97 18.17 4.58 1.27
N TYR A 98 17.71 3.48 0.68
CA TYR A 98 16.36 2.94 0.87
C TYR A 98 16.43 1.58 1.55
N THR A 99 16.12 1.54 2.84
CA THR A 99 16.23 0.33 3.67
C THR A 99 15.22 -0.74 3.25
N PHE A 100 14.04 -0.31 2.79
CA PHE A 100 12.97 -1.17 2.30
C PHE A 100 12.95 -1.25 0.76
N GLY A 101 14.08 -0.96 0.12
CA GLY A 101 14.29 -1.20 -1.31
C GLY A 101 13.45 -0.31 -2.22
N ILE A 102 12.96 -0.90 -3.31
CA ILE A 102 12.32 -0.20 -4.43
C ILE A 102 11.02 0.48 -4.01
N ASP A 103 10.24 -0.16 -3.14
CA ASP A 103 8.96 0.37 -2.65
C ASP A 103 9.16 1.69 -1.89
N GLU A 104 10.17 1.76 -1.02
CA GLU A 104 10.54 2.99 -0.30
C GLU A 104 11.05 4.06 -1.25
N ALA A 105 11.93 3.70 -2.18
CA ALA A 105 12.45 4.63 -3.19
C ALA A 105 11.32 5.23 -4.03
N ALA A 106 10.41 4.39 -4.51
CA ALA A 106 9.27 4.76 -5.33
C ALA A 106 8.32 5.69 -4.57
N MET A 107 7.90 5.31 -3.36
CA MET A 107 7.02 6.17 -2.55
C MET A 107 7.67 7.50 -2.19
N THR A 108 8.99 7.51 -1.95
CA THR A 108 9.74 8.75 -1.71
C THR A 108 9.74 9.65 -2.93
N VAL A 109 10.00 9.11 -4.13
CA VAL A 109 9.93 9.86 -5.39
C VAL A 109 8.53 10.42 -5.65
N ILE A 110 7.48 9.62 -5.43
CA ILE A 110 6.09 10.04 -5.61
C ILE A 110 5.75 11.19 -4.66
N ALA A 111 6.05 11.05 -3.37
CA ALA A 111 5.79 12.09 -2.37
C ALA A 111 6.56 13.39 -2.65
N LEU A 112 7.86 13.29 -2.95
CA LEU A 112 8.69 14.46 -3.26
C LEU A 112 8.26 15.14 -4.57
N SER A 113 7.79 14.38 -5.56
CA SER A 113 7.29 14.96 -6.81
C SER A 113 6.03 15.81 -6.59
N CYS A 114 5.17 15.45 -5.62
CA CYS A 114 4.02 16.26 -5.24
C CYS A 114 4.44 17.63 -4.65
N VAL A 115 5.49 17.67 -3.81
CA VAL A 115 5.97 18.91 -3.17
C VAL A 115 7.05 19.65 -3.99
N ARG A 116 7.29 19.24 -5.25
CA ARG A 116 8.38 19.75 -6.10
C ARG A 116 8.35 21.26 -6.34
N ASN A 117 7.16 21.87 -6.28
CA ASN A 117 6.97 23.31 -6.44
C ASN A 117 7.13 24.10 -5.13
N GLN A 118 7.24 23.41 -3.98
CA GLN A 118 7.35 24.04 -2.65
C GLN A 118 8.82 24.24 -2.23
N THR A 119 9.69 23.28 -2.54
CA THR A 119 11.11 23.30 -2.15
C THR A 119 11.98 22.50 -3.12
N ASP A 120 13.30 22.70 -3.10
CA ASP A 120 14.21 22.00 -4.02
C ASP A 120 14.49 20.57 -3.58
N VAL A 121 13.76 19.63 -4.19
CA VAL A 121 13.84 18.19 -3.93
C VAL A 121 14.44 17.43 -5.11
N LYS A 122 14.97 18.12 -6.13
CA LYS A 122 15.38 17.52 -7.41
C LYS A 122 16.48 16.47 -7.25
N SER A 123 17.46 16.75 -6.40
CA SER A 123 18.56 15.83 -6.10
C SER A 123 18.05 14.54 -5.44
N ALA A 124 17.11 14.66 -4.51
CA ALA A 124 16.51 13.51 -3.82
C ALA A 124 15.64 12.66 -4.76
N ILE A 125 14.83 13.30 -5.60
CA ILE A 125 14.06 12.62 -6.65
C ILE A 125 15.00 11.87 -7.60
N SER A 126 16.07 12.53 -8.07
CA SER A 126 17.03 11.94 -8.99
C SER A 126 17.74 10.73 -8.38
N ALA A 127 18.11 10.79 -7.10
CA ALA A 127 18.70 9.66 -6.38
C ALA A 127 17.71 8.47 -6.24
N GLY A 128 16.43 8.74 -5.95
CA GLY A 128 15.39 7.72 -5.91
C GLY A 128 15.12 7.07 -7.26
N VAL A 129 15.00 7.88 -8.31
CA VAL A 129 14.86 7.38 -9.68
C VAL A 129 16.06 6.53 -10.07
N GLN A 130 17.28 6.97 -9.80
CA GLN A 130 18.47 6.20 -10.12
C GLN A 130 18.47 4.84 -9.40
N PHE A 131 18.15 4.82 -8.10
CA PHE A 131 18.04 3.57 -7.34
C PHE A 131 17.01 2.61 -7.95
N ILE A 132 15.85 3.12 -8.38
CA ILE A 132 14.82 2.30 -9.06
C ILE A 132 15.39 1.72 -10.35
N LEU A 133 16.01 2.56 -11.19
CA LEU A 133 16.56 2.14 -12.49
C LEU A 133 17.68 1.10 -12.34
N ASP A 134 18.54 1.25 -11.34
CA ASP A 134 19.63 0.31 -11.06
C ASP A 134 19.13 -1.07 -10.62
N ASN A 135 17.87 -1.17 -10.19
CA ASN A 135 17.24 -2.42 -9.76
C ASN A 135 16.32 -3.05 -10.82
N LYS A 136 16.28 -2.53 -12.05
CA LYS A 136 15.53 -3.15 -13.16
C LYS A 136 16.02 -4.58 -13.42
N LYS A 137 15.09 -5.51 -13.54
CA LYS A 137 15.36 -6.93 -13.83
C LYS A 137 15.39 -7.19 -15.35
N PRO A 138 16.04 -8.28 -15.80
CA PRO A 138 16.10 -8.64 -17.22
C PRO A 138 14.74 -8.84 -17.88
N ASP A 139 13.72 -9.22 -17.12
CA ASP A 139 12.33 -9.39 -17.57
C ASP A 139 11.55 -8.07 -17.68
N GLY A 140 12.18 -6.94 -17.35
CA GLY A 140 11.55 -5.62 -17.37
C GLY A 140 10.95 -5.17 -16.04
N SER A 141 10.83 -6.07 -15.05
CA SER A 141 10.25 -5.78 -13.75
C SER A 141 11.18 -5.01 -12.82
N PHE A 142 10.62 -4.57 -11.69
CA PHE A 142 11.35 -4.06 -10.54
C PHE A 142 11.08 -4.94 -9.30
N GLY A 143 11.07 -6.27 -9.47
CA GLY A 143 10.80 -7.22 -8.39
C GLY A 143 9.53 -8.03 -8.64
N ASN A 144 8.43 -7.68 -7.97
CA ASN A 144 7.10 -8.29 -8.12
C ASN A 144 6.08 -7.26 -8.64
N GLU A 145 4.79 -7.60 -8.75
CA GLU A 145 3.78 -6.65 -9.23
C GLU A 145 3.62 -5.41 -8.35
N TYR A 146 3.78 -5.55 -7.03
CA TYR A 146 3.68 -4.47 -6.05
C TYR A 146 4.77 -3.42 -6.30
N SER A 147 6.03 -3.85 -6.21
CA SER A 147 7.20 -2.99 -6.38
C SER A 147 7.30 -2.45 -7.81
N THR A 148 6.92 -3.24 -8.83
CA THR A 148 6.90 -2.79 -10.23
C THR A 148 5.83 -1.73 -10.46
N GLY A 149 4.63 -1.90 -9.91
CA GLY A 149 3.56 -0.91 -9.96
C GLY A 149 4.01 0.43 -9.38
N LEU A 150 4.54 0.42 -8.15
CA LEU A 150 5.06 1.63 -7.50
C LEU A 150 6.24 2.26 -8.27
N ALA A 151 7.18 1.46 -8.76
CA ALA A 151 8.31 1.96 -9.55
C ALA A 151 7.85 2.70 -10.80
N VAL A 152 6.90 2.14 -11.55
CA VAL A 152 6.35 2.79 -12.74
C VAL A 152 5.61 4.09 -12.38
N GLN A 153 4.81 4.09 -11.31
CA GLN A 153 4.19 5.31 -10.80
C GLN A 153 5.22 6.39 -10.47
N ALA A 154 6.33 6.03 -9.81
CA ALA A 154 7.42 6.94 -9.49
C ALA A 154 8.10 7.52 -10.75
N LEU A 155 8.29 6.70 -11.78
CA LEU A 155 8.84 7.16 -13.06
C LEU A 155 7.88 8.13 -13.79
N TYR A 156 6.56 7.95 -13.67
CA TYR A 156 5.56 8.88 -14.20
C TYR A 156 5.47 10.17 -13.38
N ALA A 157 5.56 10.08 -12.05
CA ALA A 157 5.58 11.22 -11.15
C ALA A 157 6.82 12.09 -11.38
N ASP A 158 7.95 11.46 -11.74
CA ASP A 158 9.17 12.20 -12.01
C ASP A 158 9.11 12.99 -13.33
N ASP A 159 8.86 12.29 -14.43
CA ASP A 159 8.80 12.86 -15.78
C ASP A 159 8.01 11.93 -16.69
N LYS A 160 6.88 12.38 -17.24
CA LYS A 160 6.00 11.58 -18.09
C LYS A 160 6.63 11.21 -19.44
N GLU A 161 7.46 12.07 -20.00
CA GLU A 161 7.96 11.97 -21.38
C GLU A 161 9.29 11.22 -21.50
N SER A 162 10.00 11.03 -20.38
CA SER A 162 11.27 10.29 -20.37
C SER A 162 11.09 8.78 -20.14
N ARG A 163 12.15 8.00 -20.44
CA ARG A 163 12.26 6.56 -20.08
C ARG A 163 11.11 5.70 -20.62
N LEU A 164 10.59 6.05 -21.79
CA LEU A 164 9.42 5.39 -22.39
C LEU A 164 9.63 3.88 -22.56
N ASP A 165 10.80 3.45 -23.02
CA ASP A 165 11.11 2.02 -23.20
C ASP A 165 11.12 1.27 -21.86
N ILE A 166 11.71 1.86 -20.81
CA ILE A 166 11.76 1.26 -19.47
C ILE A 166 10.36 1.13 -18.87
N LYS A 167 9.54 2.19 -18.98
CA LYS A 167 8.14 2.16 -18.54
C LYS A 167 7.35 1.11 -19.31
N LYS A 168 7.55 1.04 -20.64
CA LYS A 168 6.88 0.06 -21.50
C LYS A 168 7.21 -1.38 -21.12
N ASP A 169 8.48 -1.70 -20.89
CA ASP A 169 8.91 -3.04 -20.44
C ASP A 169 8.22 -3.42 -19.13
N ALA A 170 8.24 -2.52 -18.14
CA ALA A 170 7.63 -2.76 -16.84
C ALA A 170 6.10 -2.88 -16.92
N LEU A 171 5.45 -2.09 -17.77
CA LEU A 171 4.00 -2.20 -18.03
C LEU A 171 3.65 -3.53 -18.69
N LEU A 172 4.45 -4.02 -19.64
CA LEU A 172 4.25 -5.33 -20.26
C LEU A 172 4.38 -6.46 -19.24
N TYR A 173 5.35 -6.36 -18.32
CA TYR A 173 5.45 -7.27 -17.18
C TYR A 173 4.17 -7.23 -16.33
N LEU A 174 3.69 -6.05 -15.93
CA LEU A 174 2.46 -5.91 -15.13
C LEU A 174 1.22 -6.47 -15.83
N VAL A 175 1.09 -6.28 -17.15
CA VAL A 175 0.00 -6.86 -17.95
C VAL A 175 0.11 -8.38 -18.03
N SER A 176 1.33 -8.93 -18.05
CA SER A 176 1.54 -10.39 -18.09
C SER A 176 1.11 -11.12 -16.80
N LEU A 177 1.00 -10.38 -15.69
CA LEU A 177 0.53 -10.90 -14.40
C LEU A 177 -0.99 -10.76 -14.23
N GLN A 178 -1.68 -10.14 -15.19
CA GLN A 178 -3.12 -9.95 -15.12
C GLN A 178 -3.83 -11.29 -15.41
N GLY A 179 -4.78 -11.66 -14.55
CA GLY A 179 -5.66 -12.81 -14.77
C GLY A 179 -6.56 -12.63 -16.01
N GLU A 180 -7.13 -13.72 -16.51
CA GLU A 180 -8.02 -13.69 -17.70
C GLU A 180 -9.24 -12.75 -17.52
N ASP A 181 -9.68 -12.55 -16.28
CA ASP A 181 -10.77 -11.67 -15.88
C ASP A 181 -10.32 -10.22 -15.59
N GLY A 182 -9.03 -9.93 -15.77
CA GLY A 182 -8.44 -8.63 -15.49
C GLY A 182 -7.94 -8.46 -14.04
N SER A 183 -8.05 -9.48 -13.20
CA SER A 183 -7.66 -9.44 -11.79
C SER A 183 -6.14 -9.48 -11.56
N TYR A 184 -5.75 -9.13 -10.34
CA TYR A 184 -4.41 -9.30 -9.79
C TYR A 184 -4.53 -10.06 -8.47
N ASP A 185 -3.42 -10.64 -7.98
CA ASP A 185 -3.37 -11.51 -6.80
C ASP A 185 -4.05 -10.95 -5.54
N SER A 186 -4.11 -9.63 -5.39
CA SER A 186 -4.82 -8.99 -4.29
C SER A 186 -5.34 -7.60 -4.64
N VAL A 187 -6.27 -7.08 -3.82
CA VAL A 187 -6.71 -5.67 -3.89
C VAL A 187 -5.52 -4.72 -3.68
N ALA A 188 -4.53 -5.10 -2.85
CA ALA A 188 -3.34 -4.30 -2.65
C ALA A 188 -2.46 -4.25 -3.92
N ALA A 189 -2.29 -5.38 -4.61
CA ALA A 189 -1.59 -5.44 -5.88
C ALA A 189 -2.30 -4.57 -6.92
N ALA A 190 -3.60 -4.78 -7.10
CA ALA A 190 -4.43 -3.99 -8.02
C ALA A 190 -4.32 -2.48 -7.75
N ASN A 191 -4.39 -2.06 -6.48
CA ASN A 191 -4.25 -0.65 -6.09
C ASN A 191 -2.89 -0.03 -6.45
N GLN A 192 -1.81 -0.82 -6.49
CA GLN A 192 -0.47 -0.35 -6.83
C GLN A 192 -0.19 -0.44 -8.35
N VAL A 193 -0.87 -1.34 -9.05
CA VAL A 193 -0.69 -1.54 -10.49
C VAL A 193 -1.57 -0.62 -11.33
N PHE A 194 -2.84 -0.45 -10.98
CA PHE A 194 -3.79 0.28 -11.83
C PHE A 194 -3.40 1.74 -12.12
N PRO A 195 -2.88 2.54 -11.18
CA PRO A 195 -2.41 3.88 -11.51
C PRO A 195 -1.29 3.84 -12.57
N ALA A 196 -0.33 2.92 -12.45
CA ALA A 196 0.75 2.76 -13.41
C ALA A 196 0.24 2.41 -14.81
N LEU A 197 -0.70 1.47 -14.91
CA LEU A 197 -1.33 1.10 -16.20
C LEU A 197 -2.06 2.27 -16.86
N ASN A 198 -2.58 3.20 -16.05
CA ASN A 198 -3.23 4.42 -16.53
C ASN A 198 -2.26 5.60 -16.70
N GLN A 199 -0.95 5.36 -16.63
CA GLN A 199 0.11 6.39 -16.74
C GLN A 199 -0.02 7.50 -15.68
N LYS A 200 -0.46 7.09 -14.50
CA LYS A 200 -0.73 7.92 -13.32
C LYS A 200 0.10 7.45 -12.14
N SER A 201 0.16 8.31 -11.13
CA SER A 201 0.82 8.06 -9.86
C SER A 201 -0.09 8.51 -8.72
N TYR A 202 0.20 8.08 -7.49
CA TYR A 202 -0.50 8.62 -6.32
C TYR A 202 -0.28 10.14 -6.10
N ALA A 203 0.70 10.76 -6.75
CA ALA A 203 0.85 12.23 -6.75
C ALA A 203 -0.19 12.94 -7.62
N ASP A 204 -0.86 12.23 -8.54
CA ASP A 204 -1.97 12.79 -9.34
C ASP A 204 -3.30 12.81 -8.55
N ILE A 205 -3.35 12.32 -7.29
CA ILE A 205 -4.59 12.30 -6.48
C ILE A 205 -5.08 13.73 -6.19
N GLY A 206 -4.18 14.66 -5.87
CA GLY A 206 -4.53 16.06 -5.62
C GLY A 206 -5.11 16.79 -6.84
N ASP A 207 -4.92 16.26 -8.05
CA ASP A 207 -5.45 16.83 -9.30
C ASP A 207 -6.89 16.37 -9.60
N ILE A 208 -7.47 15.50 -8.77
CA ILE A 208 -8.84 15.01 -8.96
C ILE A 208 -9.83 16.13 -8.61
N THR A 209 -10.38 16.74 -9.65
CA THR A 209 -11.34 17.87 -9.54
C THR A 209 -12.80 17.44 -9.67
N SER A 210 -13.06 16.20 -10.10
CA SER A 210 -14.42 15.68 -10.27
C SER A 210 -14.48 14.19 -9.95
N CYS A 211 -15.34 13.84 -9.00
CA CYS A 211 -15.63 12.45 -8.67
C CYS A 211 -16.95 12.06 -9.34
N GLN A 212 -16.88 11.17 -10.32
CA GLN A 212 -18.08 10.60 -10.91
C GLN A 212 -18.67 9.53 -9.98
N VAL A 213 -19.98 9.60 -9.76
CA VAL A 213 -20.71 8.53 -9.07
C VAL A 213 -20.83 7.37 -10.05
N VAL A 214 -19.85 6.46 -10.02
CA VAL A 214 -19.97 5.20 -10.77
C VAL A 214 -20.95 4.32 -10.01
N THR A 215 -22.10 4.06 -10.62
CA THR A 215 -23.05 3.08 -10.07
C THR A 215 -22.57 1.70 -10.50
N THR A 216 -21.79 1.04 -9.66
CA THR A 216 -21.41 -0.36 -9.91
C THR A 216 -22.54 -1.27 -9.45
N THR A 217 -23.05 -2.10 -10.35
CA THR A 217 -23.88 -3.25 -9.96
C THR A 217 -22.96 -4.19 -9.18
N PRO A 218 -23.29 -4.56 -7.92
CA PRO A 218 -22.52 -5.56 -7.20
C PRO A 218 -22.39 -6.81 -8.06
N ALA A 219 -21.19 -7.36 -8.20
CA ALA A 219 -21.00 -8.64 -8.84
C ALA A 219 -21.94 -9.65 -8.16
N PRO A 220 -22.72 -10.44 -8.91
CA PRO A 220 -23.61 -11.41 -8.31
C PRO A 220 -22.81 -12.39 -7.45
N THR A 221 -23.12 -12.43 -6.16
CA THR A 221 -22.57 -13.42 -5.23
C THR A 221 -23.29 -14.74 -5.45
N THR A 222 -22.89 -15.49 -6.47
CA THR A 222 -23.31 -16.88 -6.61
C THR A 222 -22.65 -17.71 -5.51
N PRO A 223 -23.40 -18.51 -4.72
CA PRO A 223 -22.81 -19.48 -3.82
C PRO A 223 -21.87 -20.41 -4.59
N PRO A 224 -20.70 -20.75 -4.03
CA PRO A 224 -19.76 -21.62 -4.73
C PRO A 224 -20.41 -23.00 -4.96
N THR A 225 -20.31 -23.49 -6.20
CA THR A 225 -20.92 -24.77 -6.62
C THR A 225 -19.95 -25.94 -6.60
N SER A 226 -18.65 -25.68 -6.42
CA SER A 226 -17.57 -26.67 -6.42
C SER A 226 -16.65 -26.48 -5.21
N PHE A 227 -16.07 -27.60 -4.76
CA PHE A 227 -15.19 -27.67 -3.61
C PHE A 227 -14.00 -28.56 -3.95
N PHE A 228 -12.85 -28.26 -3.38
CA PHE A 228 -11.65 -29.08 -3.49
C PHE A 228 -11.05 -29.34 -2.11
N THR A 229 -10.28 -30.42 -2.00
CA THR A 229 -9.59 -30.82 -0.77
C THR A 229 -8.09 -30.77 -0.99
N PHE A 230 -7.37 -30.18 -0.05
CA PHE A 230 -5.92 -30.13 -0.07
C PHE A 230 -5.35 -30.26 1.33
N THR A 231 -4.03 -30.44 1.39
CA THR A 231 -3.27 -30.66 2.62
C THR A 231 -2.44 -29.42 2.93
N ILE A 232 -2.57 -28.91 4.15
CA ILE A 232 -1.72 -27.86 4.72
C ILE A 232 -0.68 -28.53 5.61
N ILE A 233 0.60 -28.31 5.32
CA ILE A 233 1.71 -28.82 6.13
C ILE A 233 2.34 -27.63 6.85
N VAL A 234 2.29 -27.64 8.18
CA VAL A 234 2.90 -26.62 9.05
C VAL A 234 4.25 -27.15 9.52
N ILE A 235 5.32 -26.50 9.05
CA ILE A 235 6.69 -26.88 9.39
C ILE A 235 7.34 -25.73 10.16
N ALA A 236 7.66 -25.95 11.43
CA ALA A 236 8.50 -25.08 12.23
C ALA A 236 9.85 -25.77 12.46
N THR A 237 10.93 -25.12 12.03
CA THR A 237 12.30 -25.67 12.06
C THR A 237 13.21 -24.98 13.08
N LEU A 238 12.70 -23.98 13.81
CA LEU A 238 13.46 -23.21 14.79
C LEU A 238 13.18 -23.74 16.21
N GLU A 239 14.24 -24.13 16.92
CA GLU A 239 14.18 -24.50 18.34
C GLU A 239 13.53 -23.38 19.18
N PRO A 240 12.62 -23.70 20.13
CA PRO A 240 12.27 -25.04 20.62
C PRO A 240 11.13 -25.74 19.84
N HIS A 241 10.62 -25.11 18.79
CA HIS A 241 9.47 -25.57 18.03
C HIS A 241 9.92 -26.38 16.82
N ASN A 242 10.18 -27.67 17.04
CA ASN A 242 10.39 -28.64 15.97
C ASN A 242 9.06 -29.35 15.66
N VAL A 243 8.20 -28.67 14.90
CA VAL A 243 6.82 -29.10 14.61
C VAL A 243 6.68 -29.41 13.13
N SER A 244 6.02 -30.53 12.82
CA SER A 244 5.65 -30.92 11.46
C SER A 244 4.24 -31.51 11.50
N ASP A 245 3.24 -30.63 11.47
CA ASP A 245 1.83 -31.02 11.52
C ASP A 245 1.20 -30.97 10.13
N THR A 246 0.18 -31.80 9.92
CA THR A 246 -0.48 -31.96 8.63
C THR A 246 -1.99 -31.93 8.82
N PHE A 247 -2.66 -31.05 8.10
CA PHE A 247 -4.10 -30.82 8.18
C PHE A 247 -4.74 -30.98 6.80
N ASN A 248 -5.85 -31.70 6.74
CA ASN A 248 -6.65 -31.82 5.52
C ASN A 248 -7.87 -30.93 5.62
N VAL A 249 -8.12 -30.14 4.58
CA VAL A 249 -9.23 -29.19 4.56
C VAL A 249 -9.91 -29.19 3.20
N THR A 250 -11.24 -29.20 3.23
CA THR A 250 -12.09 -29.02 2.05
C THR A 250 -12.63 -27.61 2.03
N VAL A 251 -12.41 -26.89 0.94
CA VAL A 251 -12.82 -25.49 0.79
C VAL A 251 -13.58 -25.28 -0.53
N PRO A 252 -14.46 -24.27 -0.62
CA PRO A 252 -15.03 -23.86 -1.89
C PRO A 252 -13.96 -23.45 -2.90
N ASP A 253 -14.20 -23.69 -4.20
CA ASP A 253 -13.35 -23.18 -5.26
C ASP A 253 -13.21 -21.64 -5.16
N GLY A 254 -11.98 -21.14 -5.29
CA GLY A 254 -11.65 -19.72 -5.10
C GLY A 254 -11.33 -19.30 -3.66
N SER A 255 -11.37 -20.22 -2.69
CA SER A 255 -10.99 -19.92 -1.30
C SER A 255 -9.50 -19.67 -1.14
N SER A 256 -9.13 -18.71 -0.30
CA SER A 256 -7.75 -18.41 0.06
C SER A 256 -7.19 -19.41 1.10
N LEU A 257 -5.87 -19.38 1.32
CA LEU A 257 -5.25 -20.11 2.42
C LEU A 257 -5.84 -19.69 3.78
N LEU A 258 -6.15 -18.40 3.96
CA LEU A 258 -6.77 -17.90 5.18
C LEU A 258 -8.17 -18.50 5.40
N ASP A 259 -8.99 -18.61 4.35
CA ASP A 259 -10.31 -19.25 4.45
C ASP A 259 -10.18 -20.71 4.90
N ALA A 260 -9.19 -21.41 4.35
CA ALA A 260 -8.87 -22.78 4.76
C ALA A 260 -8.43 -22.86 6.23
N MET A 261 -7.59 -21.93 6.69
CA MET A 261 -7.17 -21.82 8.09
C MET A 261 -8.34 -21.47 9.03
N VAL A 262 -9.27 -20.62 8.60
CA VAL A 262 -10.50 -20.30 9.35
C VAL A 262 -11.38 -21.54 9.50
N ILE A 263 -11.55 -22.32 8.42
CA ILE A 263 -12.30 -23.58 8.45
C ILE A 263 -11.61 -24.54 9.42
N LEU A 264 -10.30 -24.77 9.27
CA LEU A 264 -9.54 -25.66 10.15
C LEU A 264 -9.63 -25.26 11.62
N ARG A 265 -9.50 -23.97 11.96
CA ARG A 265 -9.65 -23.49 13.34
C ARG A 265 -11.01 -23.84 13.95
N ASN A 266 -12.06 -23.88 13.13
CA ASN A 266 -13.41 -24.19 13.58
C ASN A 266 -13.71 -25.70 13.61
N THR A 267 -12.99 -26.51 12.81
CA THR A 267 -13.29 -27.93 12.63
C THR A 267 -12.26 -28.88 13.25
N ASP A 268 -11.02 -28.45 13.42
CA ASP A 268 -9.92 -29.24 13.97
C ASP A 268 -9.42 -28.60 15.28
N PRO A 269 -9.59 -29.27 16.43
CA PRO A 269 -9.18 -28.73 17.73
C PRO A 269 -7.66 -28.56 17.88
N ASN A 270 -6.86 -29.18 17.00
CA ASN A 270 -5.40 -29.07 17.02
C ASN A 270 -4.88 -27.95 16.11
N PHE A 271 -5.75 -27.33 15.31
CA PHE A 271 -5.36 -26.22 14.45
C PHE A 271 -5.72 -24.88 15.10
N THR A 272 -4.71 -24.07 15.36
CA THR A 272 -4.92 -22.68 15.81
C THR A 272 -3.97 -21.75 15.08
N TYR A 273 -4.41 -20.51 14.89
CA TYR A 273 -3.56 -19.44 14.37
C TYR A 273 -4.00 -18.10 14.97
N VAL A 274 -3.06 -17.19 15.08
CA VAL A 274 -3.31 -15.78 15.37
C VAL A 274 -2.95 -15.00 14.12
N GLN A 275 -3.81 -14.07 13.74
CA GLN A 275 -3.52 -13.11 12.68
C GLN A 275 -3.62 -11.73 13.28
N ASP A 276 -2.54 -10.97 13.22
CA ASP A 276 -2.63 -9.54 13.41
C ASP A 276 -3.22 -8.92 12.14
N VAL A 277 -4.33 -8.20 12.31
CA VAL A 277 -5.06 -7.55 11.23
C VAL A 277 -4.27 -6.30 10.80
N HIS A 278 -3.15 -6.51 10.12
CA HIS A 278 -2.39 -5.45 9.46
C HIS A 278 -3.06 -5.10 8.13
N THR A 279 -4.10 -4.28 8.18
CA THR A 279 -4.68 -3.70 6.96
C THR A 279 -3.66 -2.77 6.30
N PHE A 280 -3.27 -3.08 5.06
CA PHE A 280 -2.42 -2.32 4.11
C PHE A 280 -0.91 -2.53 4.10
N THR A 281 -0.39 -3.54 4.80
CA THR A 281 0.95 -4.07 4.50
C THR A 281 0.80 -5.53 4.10
N SER A 282 1.48 -5.94 3.03
CA SER A 282 1.76 -7.35 2.73
C SER A 282 1.98 -8.08 4.06
N GLY A 283 1.15 -9.10 4.32
CA GLY A 283 1.07 -9.74 5.63
C GLY A 283 2.44 -10.20 6.10
N CYS A 284 2.97 -9.56 7.14
CA CYS A 284 3.93 -10.20 8.02
C CYS A 284 3.12 -11.08 8.96
N ILE A 285 3.27 -12.39 8.84
CA ILE A 285 2.95 -13.32 9.93
C ILE A 285 4.10 -13.17 10.91
N ASP A 286 3.83 -12.61 12.08
CA ASP A 286 4.82 -12.59 13.16
C ASP A 286 5.14 -14.03 13.57
N SER A 287 6.43 -14.37 13.49
CA SER A 287 7.04 -15.62 13.99
C SER A 287 7.49 -15.46 15.43
#